data_AF-A0A5R9EG77-F1
#
_entry.id   AF-A0A5R9EG77-F1
#
_cell.length_a   1.000
_cell.length_b   1.000
_cell.length_c   1.000
_cell.angle_alpha   90.00
_cell.angle_beta   90.00
_cell.angle_gamma   90.00
#
_symmetry.space_group_name_H-M   'P 1'
#
loop_
_entity.id
_entity.type
_entity.pdbx_description
1 polymer ?
#
loop_
_entity_poly.entity_id
_entity_poly.type
_entity_poly.pdbx_seq_one_letter_code
_entity_poly.pdbx_strand_id
1 'polypeptide(L)'
;MLGCVQAQVAQAAVSEPLAARLRVGYAALQDLLGGLIAEAGESGPVGDGAAMLDPQREARALLALSDGLTGHVLVGHLTAEAAEEALHVYVVGLRERLRTSRSGQDV
;
A
#
# COMPACT_ATOMS: atom_id res chain seq x y z
N MET A 1 -7.13 18.24 14.26
CA MET A 1 -6.05 17.33 14.71
C MET A 1 -5.41 16.53 13.56
N LEU A 2 -5.45 17.00 12.31
CA LEU A 2 -4.84 16.29 11.17
C LEU A 2 -3.46 16.84 10.76
N GLY A 3 -3.01 17.94 11.40
CA GLY A 3 -1.74 18.62 11.05
C GLY A 3 -0.48 18.07 11.75
N CYS A 4 -0.60 17.28 12.83
CA CYS A 4 0.58 16.83 13.58
C CYS A 4 1.32 15.63 12.96
N VAL A 5 0.66 14.82 12.12
CA VAL A 5 1.27 13.56 11.63
C VAL A 5 2.27 13.82 10.50
N GLN A 6 2.09 14.91 9.74
CA GLN A 6 2.86 15.18 8.52
C GLN A 6 4.22 15.86 8.82
N ALA A 7 4.33 16.59 9.94
CA ALA A 7 5.59 17.20 10.39
C ALA A 7 6.63 16.17 10.91
N GLN A 8 6.25 14.90 11.09
CA GLN A 8 7.10 13.88 11.70
C GLN A 8 8.03 13.15 10.72
N VAL A 9 7.69 13.08 9.42
CA VAL A 9 8.52 12.37 8.43
C VAL A 9 9.82 13.13 8.14
N ALA A 10 9.74 14.46 7.98
CA ALA A 10 10.93 15.31 7.81
C ALA A 10 11.81 15.33 9.08
N GLN A 11 11.19 15.32 10.27
CA GLN A 11 11.91 15.27 11.55
C GLN A 11 12.57 13.90 11.80
N ALA A 12 12.00 12.81 11.28
CA ALA A 12 12.58 11.47 11.42
C ALA A 12 13.89 11.31 10.66
N ALA A 13 14.08 12.01 9.53
CA ALA A 13 15.35 12.03 8.80
C ALA A 13 16.52 12.58 9.63
N VAL A 14 16.23 13.35 10.68
CA VAL A 14 17.21 13.97 11.58
C VAL A 14 17.10 13.45 13.03
N SER A 15 16.27 12.44 13.29
CA SER A 15 16.05 11.89 14.64
C SER A 15 15.88 10.36 14.61
N GLU A 16 16.95 9.65 14.98
CA GLU A 16 16.95 8.18 15.01
C GLU A 16 15.87 7.57 15.93
N PRO A 17 15.59 8.09 17.14
CA PRO A 17 14.50 7.59 17.97
C PRO A 17 13.11 7.72 17.31
N LEU A 18 12.89 8.80 16.54
CA LEU A 18 11.65 9.01 15.81
C LEU A 18 11.57 8.10 14.57
N ALA A 19 12.68 7.94 13.84
CA ALA A 19 12.79 7.00 12.73
C ALA A 19 12.50 5.56 13.18
N ALA A 20 13.01 5.14 14.32
CA ALA A 20 12.71 3.82 14.90
C ALA A 20 11.21 3.64 15.18
N ARG A 21 10.56 4.65 15.76
CA ARG A 21 9.11 4.62 16.03
C ARG A 21 8.29 4.57 14.74
N LEU A 22 8.67 5.33 13.72
CA LEU A 22 8.00 5.28 12.42
C LEU A 22 8.19 3.92 11.75
N ARG A 23 9.38 3.32 11.80
CA ARG A 23 9.62 1.97 11.25
C ARG A 23 8.68 0.92 11.85
N VAL A 24 8.45 0.97 13.17
CA VAL A 24 7.48 0.08 13.84
C VAL A 24 6.05 0.33 13.34
N GLY A 25 5.65 1.60 13.21
CA GLY A 25 4.32 1.95 12.70
C GLY A 25 4.10 1.50 11.25
N TYR A 26 5.08 1.73 10.37
CA TYR A 26 5.02 1.30 8.98
C TYR A 26 5.03 -0.21 8.82
N ALA A 27 5.78 -0.94 9.66
CA ALA A 27 5.75 -2.39 9.67
C ALA A 27 4.35 -2.93 10.04
N ALA A 28 3.75 -2.42 11.13
CA ALA A 28 2.42 -2.82 11.54
C ALA A 28 1.34 -2.50 10.49
N LEU A 29 1.47 -1.37 9.79
CA LEU A 29 0.56 -1.01 8.71
C LEU A 29 0.76 -1.89 7.47
N GLN A 30 2.00 -2.24 7.13
CA GLN A 30 2.29 -3.18 6.05
C GLN A 30 1.69 -4.55 6.35
N ASP A 31 1.82 -5.03 7.60
CA ASP A 31 1.25 -6.31 8.02
C ASP A 31 -0.28 -6.33 7.91
N LEU A 32 -0.95 -5.27 8.39
CA LEU A 32 -2.40 -5.13 8.29
C LEU A 32 -2.88 -5.11 6.85
N LEU A 33 -2.23 -4.32 5.99
CA LEU A 33 -2.56 -4.27 4.56
C LEU A 33 -2.30 -5.61 3.86
N GLY A 34 -1.20 -6.28 4.20
CA GLY A 34 -0.88 -7.59 3.66
C GLY A 34 -1.93 -8.64 4.03
N GLY A 35 -2.44 -8.62 5.27
CA GLY A 35 -3.57 -9.45 5.69
C GLY A 35 -4.83 -9.19 4.86
N LEU A 36 -5.21 -7.93 4.68
CA LEU A 36 -6.39 -7.57 3.86
C LEU A 36 -6.25 -7.98 2.39
N ILE A 37 -5.04 -7.87 1.82
CA ILE A 37 -4.76 -8.29 0.44
C ILE A 37 -4.81 -9.82 0.33
N ALA A 38 -4.28 -10.55 1.32
CA ALA A 38 -4.35 -12.01 1.38
C ALA A 38 -5.81 -12.49 1.49
N GLU A 39 -6.59 -11.94 2.42
CA GLU A 39 -8.02 -12.27 2.59
C GLU A 39 -8.83 -12.03 1.31
N ALA A 40 -8.56 -10.92 0.61
CA ALA A 40 -9.19 -10.62 -0.67
C ALA A 40 -8.81 -11.62 -1.78
N GLY A 41 -7.60 -12.18 -1.71
CA GLY A 41 -7.10 -13.23 -2.59
C GLY A 41 -7.70 -14.62 -2.29
N GLU A 42 -7.77 -15.00 -1.01
CA GLU A 42 -8.19 -16.33 -0.52
C GLU A 42 -9.70 -16.61 -0.64
N SER A 43 -10.53 -15.59 -0.90
CA SER A 43 -11.98 -15.74 -1.07
C SER A 43 -12.40 -16.44 -2.39
N GLY A 44 -11.58 -17.33 -2.94
CA GLY A 44 -11.79 -18.06 -4.20
C GLY A 44 -11.38 -19.55 -4.12
N PRO A 45 -11.84 -20.41 -5.05
CA PRO A 45 -11.51 -21.84 -5.03
C PRO A 45 -10.01 -22.07 -5.20
N VAL A 46 -9.44 -22.99 -4.40
CA VAL A 46 -8.00 -23.29 -4.37
C VAL A 46 -7.64 -24.21 -5.55
N GLY A 47 -6.90 -23.69 -6.53
CA GLY A 47 -6.25 -24.50 -7.56
C GLY A 47 -4.77 -24.18 -7.67
N ASP A 48 -3.99 -25.16 -8.10
CA ASP A 48 -2.54 -25.21 -7.96
C ASP A 48 -1.89 -24.77 -9.29
N GLY A 49 -1.25 -23.59 -9.37
CA GLY A 49 -0.40 -23.27 -10.52
C GLY A 49 -0.20 -21.83 -10.98
N ALA A 50 -0.95 -20.83 -10.50
CA ALA A 50 -0.71 -19.43 -10.88
C ALA A 50 0.38 -18.79 -9.99
N ALA A 51 1.24 -17.94 -10.57
CA ALA A 51 2.22 -17.15 -9.82
C ALA A 51 1.49 -16.30 -8.77
N MET A 52 1.54 -16.77 -7.52
CA MET A 52 0.77 -16.19 -6.43
C MET A 52 1.24 -14.77 -6.17
N LEU A 53 0.31 -13.81 -6.25
CA LEU A 53 0.56 -12.43 -5.88
C LEU A 53 1.05 -12.40 -4.43
N ASP A 54 2.24 -11.88 -4.15
CA ASP A 54 2.75 -11.75 -2.77
C ASP A 54 2.04 -10.59 -2.06
N PRO A 55 1.14 -10.86 -1.08
CA PRO A 55 0.37 -9.81 -0.43
C PRO A 55 1.24 -8.78 0.30
N GLN A 56 2.38 -9.20 0.84
CA GLN A 56 3.29 -8.31 1.57
C GLN A 56 4.05 -7.38 0.63
N ARG A 57 4.42 -7.88 -0.55
CA ARG A 57 5.02 -7.04 -1.60
C ARG A 57 4.05 -5.98 -2.10
N GLU A 58 2.79 -6.34 -2.29
CA GLU A 58 1.75 -5.39 -2.73
C GLU A 58 1.39 -4.36 -1.65
N ALA A 59 1.32 -4.78 -0.38
CA ALA A 59 1.13 -3.89 0.76
C ALA A 59 2.25 -2.83 0.84
N ARG A 60 3.52 -3.26 0.69
CA ARG A 60 4.67 -2.34 0.65
C ARG A 60 4.57 -1.35 -0.51
N ALA A 61 4.18 -1.82 -1.69
CA ALA A 61 4.03 -0.97 -2.87
C ALA A 61 2.91 0.07 -2.69
N LEU A 62 1.77 -0.33 -2.10
CA LEU A 62 0.65 0.57 -1.80
C LEU A 62 1.04 1.65 -0.79
N LEU A 63 1.82 1.31 0.24
CA LEU A 63 2.34 2.28 1.21
C LEU A 63 3.30 3.27 0.56
N ALA A 64 4.28 2.78 -0.20
CA ALA A 64 5.23 3.64 -0.90
C ALA A 64 4.54 4.58 -1.90
N LEU A 65 3.53 4.10 -2.62
CA LEU A 65 2.72 4.92 -3.52
C LEU A 65 1.97 6.01 -2.75
N SER A 66 1.31 5.65 -1.65
CA SER A 66 0.51 6.59 -0.85
C SER A 66 1.39 7.69 -0.23
N ASP A 67 2.57 7.32 0.28
CA ASP A 67 3.55 8.26 0.83
C ASP A 67 4.10 9.19 -0.26
N GLY A 68 4.48 8.65 -1.42
CA GLY A 68 4.99 9.42 -2.54
C GLY A 68 3.96 10.42 -3.08
N LEU A 69 2.71 9.98 -3.25
CA LEU A 69 1.60 10.85 -3.66
C LEU A 69 1.32 11.94 -2.62
N THR A 70 1.35 11.61 -1.33
CA THR A 70 1.24 12.60 -0.25
C THR A 70 2.35 13.64 -0.33
N GLY A 71 3.59 13.21 -0.56
CA GLY A 71 4.72 14.11 -0.79
C GLY A 71 4.49 15.04 -1.99
N HIS A 72 4.01 14.51 -3.12
CA HIS A 72 3.71 15.29 -4.32
C HIS A 72 2.61 16.34 -4.11
N VAL A 73 1.59 16.06 -3.31
CA VAL A 73 0.55 17.05 -2.96
C VAL A 73 1.14 18.16 -2.09
N LEU A 74 1.91 17.80 -1.06
CA LEU A 74 2.50 18.77 -0.14
C LEU A 74 3.48 19.75 -0.80
N VAL A 75 4.25 19.29 -1.80
CA VAL A 75 5.15 20.16 -2.56
C VAL A 75 4.46 20.92 -3.69
N GLY A 76 3.15 20.75 -3.86
CA GLY A 76 2.36 21.40 -4.91
C GLY A 76 2.60 20.84 -6.31
N HIS A 77 3.19 19.65 -6.44
CA HIS A 77 3.39 18.99 -7.73
C HIS A 77 2.10 18.37 -8.25
N LEU A 78 1.27 17.83 -7.36
CA LEU A 78 -0.06 17.30 -7.67
C LEU A 78 -1.13 18.02 -6.86
N THR A 79 -2.32 18.13 -7.43
CA THR A 79 -3.55 18.42 -6.67
C THR A 79 -3.95 17.18 -5.85
N ALA A 80 -4.72 17.37 -4.78
CA ALA A 80 -5.24 16.25 -3.98
C ALA A 80 -6.10 15.29 -4.84
N GLU A 81 -6.90 15.84 -5.75
CA GLU A 81 -7.78 15.10 -6.64
C GLU A 81 -7.00 14.18 -7.59
N ALA A 82 -5.94 14.72 -8.23
CA ALA A 82 -5.05 13.93 -9.09
C ALA A 82 -4.31 12.82 -8.34
N ALA A 83 -3.94 13.05 -7.08
CA ALA A 83 -3.33 12.03 -6.24
C ALA A 83 -4.33 10.93 -5.85
N GLU A 84 -5.56 11.30 -5.52
CA GLU A 84 -6.64 10.35 -5.25
C GLU A 84 -6.96 9.49 -6.48
N GLU A 85 -7.04 10.10 -7.68
CA GLU A 85 -7.25 9.38 -8.93
C GLU A 85 -6.14 8.36 -9.20
N ALA A 86 -4.87 8.77 -9.03
CA ALA A 86 -3.73 7.88 -9.20
C ALA A 86 -3.76 6.68 -8.23
N LEU A 87 -4.11 6.93 -6.97
CA LEU A 87 -4.26 5.88 -5.97
C LEU A 87 -5.42 4.94 -6.32
N HIS A 88 -6.55 5.50 -6.77
CA HIS A 88 -7.72 4.73 -7.17
C HIS A 88 -7.40 3.78 -8.34
N VAL A 89 -6.72 4.28 -9.38
CA VAL A 89 -6.27 3.47 -10.53
C VAL A 89 -5.41 2.30 -10.06
N TYR A 90 -4.46 2.53 -9.14
CA TYR A 90 -3.61 1.47 -8.59
C TYR A 90 -4.44 0.41 -7.83
N VAL A 91 -5.36 0.83 -6.97
CA VAL A 91 -6.20 -0.09 -6.18
C VAL A 91 -7.12 -0.92 -7.09
N VAL A 92 -7.72 -0.31 -8.12
CA VAL A 92 -8.52 -1.05 -9.11
C VAL A 92 -7.65 -2.08 -9.85
N GLY A 93 -6.46 -1.68 -10.31
CA GLY A 93 -5.53 -2.60 -10.97
C GLY A 93 -5.05 -3.74 -10.07
N LEU A 94 -4.79 -3.49 -8.78
CA LEU A 94 -4.49 -4.52 -7.79
C LEU A 94 -5.66 -5.50 -7.64
N ARG A 95 -6.89 -5.00 -7.59
CA ARG A 95 -8.09 -5.84 -7.47
C ARG A 95 -8.26 -6.74 -8.69
N GLU A 96 -8.06 -6.23 -9.90
CA GLU A 96 -8.11 -7.07 -11.10
C GLU A 96 -7.06 -8.18 -11.07
N ARG A 97 -5.82 -7.87 -10.66
CA ARG A 97 -4.75 -8.88 -10.53
C ARG A 97 -5.08 -9.97 -9.50
N LEU A 98 -5.68 -9.59 -8.37
CA LEU A 98 -6.15 -10.55 -7.36
C LEU A 98 -7.24 -11.47 -7.92
N ARG A 99 -8.15 -10.94 -8.76
CA ARG A 99 -9.16 -11.78 -9.44
C ARG A 99 -8.55 -12.68 -10.51
N THR A 100 -7.60 -12.21 -11.30
CA THR A 100 -6.95 -13.03 -12.33
C THR A 100 -6.09 -14.14 -11.74
N SER A 101 -5.45 -13.88 -10.58
CA SER A 101 -4.72 -14.92 -9.82
C SER A 101 -5.64 -16.06 -9.37
N ARG A 102 -6.94 -15.80 -9.22
CA ARG A 102 -7.98 -16.80 -8.94
C ARG A 102 -8.39 -17.56 -10.19
N SER A 103 -8.61 -16.88 -11.31
CA SER A 103 -9.07 -17.53 -12.56
C SER A 103 -8.01 -18.41 -13.23
N GLY A 104 -6.72 -18.16 -12.99
CA GLY A 104 -5.63 -19.02 -13.47
C GLY A 104 -5.52 -20.37 -12.73
N GLN A 105 -6.40 -20.62 -11.75
CA GLN A 105 -6.46 -21.86 -10.96
C GLN A 105 -7.46 -22.89 -11.52
N ASP A 106 -8.17 -22.59 -12.61
CA ASP A 106 -9.30 -23.38 -13.16
C ASP A 106 -8.97 -24.20 -14.45
N VAL A 107 -7.71 -24.34 -14.88
CA VAL A 107 -7.32 -25.05 -16.13
C VAL A 107 -6.40 -26.23 -15.88
#